data_AF-A0A9D0KKF4-F1
#
_entry.id   AF-A0A9D0KKF4-F1
#
_cell.length_a   1.000
_cell.length_b   1.000
_cell.length_c   1.000
_cell.angle_alpha   90.00
_cell.angle_beta   90.00
_cell.angle_gamma   90.00
#
_symmetry.space_group_name_H-M   'P 1'
#
loop_
_entity.id
_entity.type
_entity.pdbx_description
1 polymer ?
#
loop_
_entity_poly.entity_id
_entity_poly.type
_entity_poly.pdbx_seq_one_letter_code
_entity_poly.pdbx_strand_id
1 'polypeptide(L)'
;MSDRSVSGESAQLTADLTVDHWSDERVGRLLREAGFQDWRSASRRLARIVAQAREPAASTPLLPFLLAALSDVPNPDYVLVTLERFLQHAASSPHRADRLLTQPRAIEILVRLFAGSQFLAEILLRNPEYLEMLLAHRRLTQPKTLAQFTALNADETAEEAGTPGSVAVLCRYQRWEILRIGACDLLGLLDLSAVTAQLSALADNLIQAGLELASRQTGIATSGFAVLAMGK
;
A
#
# COMPACT_ATOMS: atom_id res chain seq x y z
N MET A 1 14.42 -15.28 29.60
CA MET A 1 13.91 -16.67 29.50
C MET A 1 12.43 -16.69 29.13
N SER A 2 11.98 -15.88 28.15
CA SER A 2 10.55 -15.79 27.78
C SER A 2 10.28 -15.81 26.27
N ASP A 3 11.23 -16.31 25.47
CA ASP A 3 11.22 -16.16 24.00
C ASP A 3 11.02 -17.49 23.23
N ARG A 4 10.52 -18.53 23.91
CA ARG A 4 10.25 -19.85 23.28
C ARG A 4 8.76 -20.18 23.16
N SER A 5 7.89 -19.48 23.89
CA SER A 5 6.45 -19.74 23.92
C SER A 5 5.73 -19.17 22.69
N VAL A 6 6.08 -17.95 22.26
CA VAL A 6 5.45 -17.27 21.11
C VAL A 6 5.78 -17.95 19.78
N SER A 7 7.02 -18.47 19.62
CA SER A 7 7.41 -19.22 18.43
C SER A 7 6.74 -20.60 18.32
N GLY A 8 6.42 -21.25 19.43
CA GLY A 8 5.72 -22.54 19.46
C GLY A 8 4.24 -22.40 19.10
N GLU A 9 3.57 -21.39 19.63
CA GLU A 9 2.16 -21.11 19.39
C GLU A 9 1.92 -20.64 17.94
N SER A 10 2.83 -19.81 17.41
CA SER A 10 2.85 -19.41 16.00
C SER A 10 3.12 -20.59 15.06
N ALA A 11 4.00 -21.52 15.46
CA ALA A 11 4.32 -22.73 14.70
C ALA A 11 3.14 -23.72 14.65
N GLN A 12 2.44 -23.91 15.79
CA GLN A 12 1.20 -24.67 15.86
C GLN A 12 0.11 -24.02 15.00
N LEU A 13 -0.02 -22.69 15.06
CA LEU A 13 -0.96 -21.92 14.23
C LEU A 13 -0.65 -22.08 12.73
N THR A 14 0.61 -22.06 12.29
CA THR A 14 0.99 -22.37 10.89
C THR A 14 0.61 -23.79 10.47
N ALA A 15 0.82 -24.79 11.34
CA ALA A 15 0.54 -26.19 11.04
C ALA A 15 -0.97 -26.50 11.01
N ASP A 16 -1.76 -25.74 11.77
CA ASP A 16 -3.22 -25.89 11.82
C ASP A 16 -3.93 -25.23 10.64
N LEU A 17 -3.26 -24.36 9.87
CA LEU A 17 -3.86 -23.57 8.78
C LEU A 17 -3.72 -24.21 7.38
N THR A 18 -3.08 -25.37 7.23
CA THR A 18 -2.93 -26.08 5.95
C THR A 18 -4.22 -26.81 5.53
N VAL A 19 -5.13 -26.05 4.92
CA VAL A 19 -6.13 -26.33 3.85
C VAL A 19 -6.99 -27.61 3.81
N ASP A 20 -6.69 -28.74 4.47
CA ASP A 20 -7.46 -29.99 4.23
C ASP A 20 -8.22 -30.60 5.43
N HIS A 21 -8.23 -29.99 6.63
CA HIS A 21 -8.96 -30.56 7.78
C HIS A 21 -9.58 -29.56 8.77
N TRP A 22 -9.99 -28.40 8.29
CA TRP A 22 -10.60 -27.37 9.14
C TRP A 22 -12.00 -27.83 9.60
N SER A 23 -12.15 -28.29 10.85
CA SER A 23 -13.50 -28.40 11.44
C SER A 23 -14.07 -26.99 11.56
N ASP A 24 -15.19 -26.70 10.89
CA ASP A 24 -15.85 -25.38 10.80
C ASP A 24 -15.91 -24.61 12.14
N GLU A 25 -16.04 -25.33 13.26
CA GLU A 25 -16.09 -24.75 14.61
C GLU A 25 -14.78 -24.09 15.08
N ARG A 26 -13.62 -24.71 14.83
CA ARG A 26 -12.31 -24.20 15.27
C ARG A 26 -11.94 -22.92 14.51
N VAL A 27 -12.22 -22.94 13.21
CA VAL A 27 -12.06 -21.80 12.29
C VAL A 27 -12.91 -20.62 12.71
N GLY A 28 -14.19 -20.89 12.95
CA GLY A 28 -15.14 -19.87 13.33
C GLY A 28 -14.82 -19.28 14.70
N ARG A 29 -14.15 -20.01 15.59
CA ARG A 29 -13.64 -19.45 16.85
C ARG A 29 -12.48 -18.49 16.58
N LEU A 30 -11.42 -18.95 15.90
CA LEU A 30 -10.22 -18.15 15.61
C LEU A 30 -10.55 -16.85 14.86
N LEU A 31 -11.38 -16.92 13.82
CA LEU A 31 -11.73 -15.73 13.04
C LEU A 31 -12.62 -14.76 13.82
N ARG A 32 -13.51 -15.24 14.71
CA ARG A 32 -14.27 -14.33 15.58
C ARG A 32 -13.37 -13.67 16.62
N GLU A 33 -12.42 -14.41 17.20
CA GLU A 33 -11.41 -13.88 18.12
C GLU A 33 -10.52 -12.84 17.43
N ALA A 34 -10.22 -13.03 16.14
CA ALA A 34 -9.53 -12.06 15.29
C ALA A 34 -10.40 -10.86 14.86
N GLY A 35 -11.64 -10.75 15.35
CA GLY A 35 -12.51 -9.59 15.12
C GLY A 35 -13.38 -9.64 13.86
N PHE A 36 -13.41 -10.75 13.12
CA PHE A 36 -14.26 -10.87 11.92
C PHE A 36 -15.74 -11.00 12.28
N GLN A 37 -16.58 -10.14 11.69
CA GLN A 37 -18.03 -10.20 11.81
C GLN A 37 -18.61 -11.36 10.99
N ASP A 38 -18.15 -11.55 9.76
CA ASP A 38 -18.56 -12.67 8.89
C ASP A 38 -17.40 -13.64 8.67
N TRP A 39 -17.14 -14.45 9.71
CA TRP A 39 -16.06 -15.45 9.70
C TRP A 39 -16.17 -16.46 8.54
N ARG A 40 -17.38 -16.76 8.04
CA ARG A 40 -17.57 -17.69 6.90
C ARG A 40 -17.18 -17.06 5.58
N SER A 41 -17.46 -15.77 5.41
CA SER A 41 -16.95 -15.04 4.25
C SER A 41 -15.45 -14.81 4.36
N ALA A 42 -14.93 -14.52 5.55
CA ALA A 42 -13.50 -14.38 5.80
C ALA A 42 -12.73 -15.67 5.48
N SER A 43 -13.19 -16.83 5.96
CA SER A 43 -12.55 -18.12 5.67
C SER A 43 -12.50 -18.43 4.16
N ARG A 44 -13.60 -18.21 3.44
CA ARG A 44 -13.67 -18.37 1.97
C ARG A 44 -12.75 -17.39 1.23
N ARG A 45 -12.55 -16.18 1.75
CA ARG A 45 -11.61 -15.19 1.16
C ARG A 45 -10.17 -15.60 1.38
N LEU A 46 -9.81 -16.01 2.61
CA LEU A 46 -8.47 -16.51 2.93
C LEU A 46 -8.11 -17.73 2.07
N ALA A 47 -9.03 -18.69 1.93
CA ALA A 47 -8.83 -19.85 1.06
C ALA A 47 -8.59 -19.43 -0.41
N ARG A 48 -9.34 -18.45 -0.92
CA ARG A 48 -9.14 -17.91 -2.28
C ARG A 48 -7.81 -17.17 -2.43
N ILE A 49 -7.34 -16.46 -1.41
CA ILE A 49 -6.03 -15.78 -1.44
C ILE A 49 -4.91 -16.80 -1.50
N VAL A 50 -4.97 -17.86 -0.69
CA VAL A 50 -3.96 -18.94 -0.68
C VAL A 50 -3.97 -19.69 -2.01
N ALA A 51 -5.16 -20.00 -2.55
CA ALA A 51 -5.30 -20.70 -3.82
C ALA A 51 -4.85 -19.88 -5.04
N GLN A 52 -4.82 -18.54 -4.94
CA GLN A 52 -4.28 -17.66 -5.99
C GLN A 52 -2.75 -17.62 -6.00
N ALA A 53 -2.09 -18.07 -4.93
CA ALA A 53 -0.64 -18.20 -4.92
C ALA A 53 -0.21 -19.28 -5.92
N ARG A 54 0.78 -18.95 -6.74
CA ARG A 54 1.33 -19.88 -7.72
C ARG A 54 1.99 -21.09 -7.06
N GLU A 55 2.56 -20.88 -5.87
CA GLU A 55 3.04 -21.93 -4.96
C GLU A 55 2.26 -21.86 -3.62
N PRO A 56 1.15 -22.59 -3.47
CA PRO A 56 0.35 -22.59 -2.25
C PRO A 56 1.15 -22.96 -0.98
N ALA A 57 2.18 -23.79 -1.14
CA ALA A 57 3.09 -24.16 -0.06
C ALA A 57 3.93 -22.97 0.44
N ALA A 58 4.27 -22.01 -0.42
CA ALA A 58 5.04 -20.82 -0.06
C ALA A 58 4.19 -19.72 0.60
N SER A 59 2.88 -19.69 0.30
CA SER A 59 1.93 -18.72 0.87
C SER A 59 1.28 -19.17 2.18
N THR A 60 1.26 -20.48 2.46
CA THR A 60 0.69 -21.00 3.71
C THR A 60 1.37 -20.46 4.99
N PRO A 61 2.72 -20.33 5.04
CA PRO A 61 3.40 -19.71 6.17
C PRO A 61 3.00 -18.25 6.43
N LEU A 62 2.41 -17.54 5.47
CA LEU A 62 1.94 -16.16 5.67
C LEU A 62 0.62 -16.06 6.42
N LEU A 63 -0.20 -17.12 6.46
CA LEU A 63 -1.54 -17.03 7.04
C LEU A 63 -1.53 -16.59 8.52
N PRO A 64 -0.65 -17.11 9.40
CA PRO A 64 -0.53 -16.59 10.76
C PRO A 64 -0.20 -15.11 10.82
N PHE A 65 0.74 -14.64 9.98
CA PHE A 65 1.13 -13.24 9.96
C PHE A 65 -0.01 -12.35 9.49
N LEU A 66 -0.75 -12.78 8.46
CA LEU A 66 -1.93 -12.08 7.97
C LEU A 66 -3.03 -12.04 9.04
N LEU A 67 -3.34 -13.16 9.69
CA LEU A 67 -4.35 -13.22 10.75
C LEU A 67 -3.96 -12.36 11.95
N ALA A 68 -2.69 -12.40 12.37
CA ALA A 68 -2.19 -11.55 13.45
C ALA A 68 -2.31 -10.06 13.09
N ALA A 69 -1.92 -9.68 11.87
CA ALA A 69 -2.05 -8.29 11.41
C ALA A 69 -3.52 -7.85 11.30
N LEU A 70 -4.41 -8.73 10.84
CA LEU A 70 -5.85 -8.43 10.74
C LEU A 70 -6.51 -8.35 12.12
N SER A 71 -6.02 -9.08 13.11
CA SER A 71 -6.56 -9.02 14.48
C SER A 71 -6.27 -7.70 15.19
N ASP A 72 -5.29 -6.94 14.71
CA ASP A 72 -4.86 -5.66 15.30
C ASP A 72 -5.55 -4.44 14.66
N VAL A 73 -6.43 -4.65 13.68
CA VAL A 73 -7.12 -3.54 12.98
C VAL A 73 -8.60 -3.44 13.33
N PRO A 74 -9.20 -2.23 13.30
CA PRO A 74 -10.60 -2.04 13.73
C PRO A 74 -11.65 -2.75 12.86
N ASN A 75 -11.35 -3.02 11.58
CA ASN A 75 -12.30 -3.63 10.64
C ASN A 75 -11.59 -4.67 9.75
N PRO A 76 -11.35 -5.89 10.26
CA PRO A 76 -10.63 -6.94 9.52
C PRO A 76 -11.39 -7.42 8.27
N ASP A 77 -12.73 -7.43 8.29
CA ASP A 77 -13.56 -7.80 7.13
C ASP A 77 -13.30 -6.88 5.94
N TYR A 78 -13.30 -5.56 6.15
CA TYR A 78 -13.03 -4.57 5.10
C TYR A 78 -11.60 -4.69 4.57
N VAL A 79 -10.62 -4.86 5.46
CA VAL A 79 -9.21 -4.96 5.06
C VAL A 79 -8.97 -6.23 4.25
N LEU A 80 -9.57 -7.37 4.65
CA LEU A 80 -9.46 -8.62 3.91
C LEU A 80 -10.11 -8.53 2.51
N VAL A 81 -11.26 -7.87 2.39
CA VAL A 81 -11.90 -7.59 1.09
C VAL A 81 -10.98 -6.75 0.21
N THR A 82 -10.39 -5.70 0.77
CA THR A 82 -9.51 -4.77 0.04
C THR A 82 -8.22 -5.45 -0.39
N LEU A 83 -7.64 -6.28 0.48
CA LEU A 83 -6.47 -7.10 0.17
C LEU A 83 -6.73 -8.08 -0.96
N GLU A 84 -7.86 -8.79 -0.94
CA GLU A 84 -8.24 -9.69 -2.02
C GLU A 84 -8.37 -8.95 -3.36
N ARG A 85 -9.04 -7.78 -3.36
CA ARG A 85 -9.15 -6.92 -4.55
C ARG A 85 -7.76 -6.52 -5.05
N PHE A 86 -6.88 -6.09 -4.15
CA PHE A 86 -5.52 -5.69 -4.50
C PHE A 86 -4.74 -6.83 -5.15
N LEU A 87 -4.78 -8.04 -4.57
CA LEU A 87 -4.10 -9.21 -5.12
C LEU A 87 -4.63 -9.59 -6.51
N GLN A 88 -5.94 -9.50 -6.74
CA GLN A 88 -6.55 -9.73 -8.06
C GLN A 88 -6.05 -8.74 -9.11
N HIS A 89 -5.84 -7.47 -8.74
CA HIS A 89 -5.33 -6.45 -9.66
C HIS A 89 -3.81 -6.60 -9.88
N ALA A 90 -3.06 -6.94 -8.83
CA ALA A 90 -1.63 -7.17 -8.88
C ALA A 90 -1.25 -8.46 -9.64
N ALA A 91 -2.15 -9.45 -9.72
CA ALA A 91 -1.97 -10.71 -10.42
C ALA A 91 -1.77 -10.57 -11.95
N SER A 92 -2.01 -9.38 -12.50
CA SER A 92 -1.61 -9.00 -13.86
C SER A 92 -0.10 -9.24 -14.12
N SER A 93 0.72 -9.23 -13.06
CA SER A 93 2.12 -9.68 -13.08
C SER A 93 2.29 -10.85 -12.10
N PRO A 94 2.39 -12.10 -12.57
CA PRO A 94 2.42 -13.30 -11.71
C PRO A 94 3.56 -13.29 -10.69
N HIS A 95 4.69 -12.65 -11.01
CA HIS A 95 5.84 -12.52 -10.10
C HIS A 95 5.60 -11.52 -8.97
N ARG A 96 4.69 -10.56 -9.13
CA ARG A 96 4.38 -9.55 -8.11
C ARG A 96 3.53 -10.16 -7.00
N ALA A 97 2.44 -10.84 -7.35
CA ALA A 97 1.56 -11.49 -6.36
C ALA A 97 2.33 -12.51 -5.48
N ASP A 98 3.21 -13.30 -6.08
CA ASP A 98 4.02 -14.29 -5.37
C ASP A 98 5.05 -13.65 -4.41
N ARG A 99 5.72 -12.57 -4.83
CA ARG A 99 6.63 -11.81 -3.97
C ARG A 99 5.90 -11.16 -2.79
N LEU A 100 4.67 -10.73 -2.98
CA LEU A 100 3.84 -10.17 -1.91
C LEU A 100 3.41 -11.24 -0.92
N LEU A 101 3.01 -12.41 -1.44
CA LEU A 101 2.62 -13.58 -0.67
C LEU A 101 3.81 -14.36 -0.07
N THR A 102 5.00 -13.79 -0.10
CA THR A 102 6.20 -14.33 0.58
C THR A 102 6.91 -13.28 1.45
N GLN A 103 6.40 -12.05 1.53
CA GLN A 103 7.00 -10.95 2.30
C GLN A 103 6.07 -10.47 3.42
N PRO A 104 6.31 -10.85 4.69
CA PRO A 104 5.48 -10.42 5.83
C PRO A 104 5.34 -8.89 5.94
N ARG A 105 6.40 -8.16 5.58
CA ARG A 105 6.39 -6.70 5.55
C ARG A 105 5.38 -6.12 4.57
N ALA A 106 5.21 -6.74 3.40
CA ALA A 106 4.24 -6.28 2.42
C ALA A 106 2.82 -6.39 2.98
N ILE A 107 2.52 -7.49 3.67
CA ILE A 107 1.24 -7.69 4.36
C ILE A 107 1.04 -6.64 5.46
N GLU A 108 2.06 -6.38 6.28
CA GLU A 108 1.99 -5.36 7.34
C GLU A 108 1.67 -3.96 6.77
N ILE A 109 2.37 -3.55 5.71
CA ILE A 109 2.11 -2.27 5.03
C ILE A 109 0.69 -2.23 4.47
N LEU A 110 0.27 -3.26 3.75
CA LEU A 110 -1.06 -3.33 3.14
C LEU A 110 -2.18 -3.29 4.18
N VAL A 111 -2.08 -4.09 5.24
CA VAL A 111 -3.07 -4.15 6.31
C VAL A 111 -3.20 -2.80 7.01
N ARG A 112 -2.08 -2.17 7.41
CA ARG A 112 -2.12 -0.84 8.04
C ARG A 112 -2.67 0.24 7.10
N LEU A 113 -2.27 0.21 5.84
CA LEU A 113 -2.71 1.21 4.86
C LEU A 113 -4.21 1.10 4.55
N PHE A 114 -4.69 -0.12 4.35
CA PHE A 114 -6.12 -0.38 4.11
C PHE A 114 -6.97 -0.12 5.35
N ALA A 115 -6.47 -0.44 6.55
CA ALA A 115 -7.17 -0.10 7.79
C ALA A 115 -7.20 1.42 8.05
N GLY A 116 -6.11 2.12 7.73
CA GLY A 116 -5.90 3.51 8.10
C GLY A 116 -6.50 4.54 7.14
N SER A 117 -6.64 4.22 5.85
CA SER A 117 -7.20 5.17 4.89
C SER A 117 -7.78 4.53 3.63
N GLN A 118 -9.10 4.65 3.46
CA GLN A 118 -9.79 4.26 2.23
C GLN A 118 -9.24 5.03 1.01
N PHE A 119 -8.88 6.30 1.17
CA PHE A 119 -8.34 7.11 0.08
C PHE A 119 -6.98 6.58 -0.40
N LEU A 120 -6.08 6.24 0.53
CA LEU A 120 -4.78 5.64 0.18
C LEU A 120 -4.95 4.23 -0.40
N ALA A 121 -5.90 3.45 0.12
CA ALA A 121 -6.24 2.14 -0.41
C ALA A 121 -6.65 2.23 -1.89
N GLU A 122 -7.50 3.19 -2.24
CA GLU A 122 -7.94 3.41 -3.63
C GLU A 122 -6.80 3.89 -4.54
N ILE A 123 -5.86 4.71 -4.04
CA ILE A 123 -4.64 5.05 -4.80
C ILE A 123 -3.86 3.77 -5.12
N LEU A 124 -3.63 2.93 -4.12
CA LEU A 124 -2.82 1.72 -4.26
C LEU A 124 -3.50 0.64 -5.12
N LEU A 125 -4.83 0.49 -5.02
CA LEU A 125 -5.61 -0.42 -5.87
C LEU A 125 -5.51 -0.05 -7.36
N ARG A 126 -5.45 1.25 -7.67
CA ARG A 126 -5.32 1.75 -9.04
C ARG A 126 -3.89 1.73 -9.58
N ASN A 127 -2.89 1.66 -8.70
CA ASN A 127 -1.47 1.76 -9.02
C ASN A 127 -0.69 0.70 -8.21
N PRO A 128 -0.90 -0.62 -8.44
CA PRO A 128 -0.33 -1.69 -7.63
C PRO A 128 1.19 -1.74 -7.62
N GLU A 129 1.85 -1.17 -8.63
CA GLU A 129 3.29 -0.98 -8.73
C GLU A 129 3.87 -0.10 -7.60
N TYR A 130 3.07 0.80 -7.01
CA TYR A 130 3.51 1.65 -5.90
C TYR A 130 3.87 0.85 -4.65
N LEU A 131 3.37 -0.37 -4.50
CA LEU A 131 3.73 -1.23 -3.39
C LEU A 131 5.22 -1.60 -3.40
N GLU A 132 5.80 -1.87 -4.57
CA GLU A 132 7.23 -2.17 -4.69
C GLU A 132 8.08 -0.96 -4.28
N MET A 133 7.60 0.24 -4.62
CA MET A 133 8.24 1.49 -4.21
C MET A 133 8.14 1.70 -2.68
N LEU A 134 7.02 1.32 -2.05
CA LEU A 134 6.84 1.34 -0.59
C LEU A 134 7.67 0.25 0.14
N LEU A 135 8.00 -0.84 -0.54
CA LEU A 135 8.84 -1.90 0.02
C LEU A 135 10.34 -1.54 0.00
N ALA A 136 10.74 -0.58 -0.84
CA ALA A 136 12.12 -0.07 -0.96
C ALA A 136 12.52 0.81 0.25
N HIS A 137 12.57 0.21 1.42
CA HIS A 137 12.51 0.86 2.74
C HIS A 137 13.59 1.89 3.07
N ARG A 138 14.74 1.87 2.40
CA ARG A 138 15.87 2.74 2.76
C ARG A 138 15.61 4.23 2.50
N ARG A 139 14.54 4.59 1.77
CA ARG A 139 14.26 5.98 1.37
C ARG A 139 12.78 6.38 1.45
N LEU A 140 11.91 5.63 2.15
CA LEU A 140 10.48 5.98 2.20
C LEU A 140 10.19 7.34 2.84
N THR A 141 10.95 7.69 3.88
CA THR A 141 10.82 8.97 4.59
C THR A 141 11.37 10.15 3.79
N GLN A 142 12.19 9.87 2.76
CA GLN A 142 12.81 10.89 1.93
C GLN A 142 11.92 11.18 0.71
N PRO A 143 11.47 12.43 0.53
CA PRO A 143 10.74 12.82 -0.67
C PRO A 143 11.62 12.65 -1.91
N LYS A 144 11.03 12.19 -3.01
CA LYS A 144 11.68 12.25 -4.33
C LYS A 144 11.27 13.53 -5.01
N THR A 145 12.19 14.18 -5.71
CA THR A 145 11.83 15.32 -6.57
C THR A 145 11.00 14.82 -7.75
N LEU A 146 10.21 15.70 -8.37
CA LEU A 146 9.46 15.38 -9.59
C LEU A 146 10.38 14.79 -10.66
N ALA A 147 11.58 15.36 -10.85
CA ALA A 147 12.57 14.87 -11.81
C ALA A 147 13.10 13.47 -11.47
N GLN A 148 13.31 13.17 -10.19
CA GLN A 148 13.70 11.82 -9.76
C GLN A 148 12.57 10.82 -9.94
N PHE A 149 11.32 11.23 -9.69
CA PHE A 149 10.15 10.40 -9.90
C PHE A 149 9.95 10.09 -11.39
N THR A 150 10.07 11.07 -12.28
CA THR A 150 9.94 10.84 -13.72
C THR A 150 11.07 9.97 -14.27
N ALA A 151 12.30 10.18 -13.81
CA ALA A 151 13.44 9.37 -14.24
C ALA A 151 13.29 7.89 -13.84
N LEU A 152 12.69 7.60 -12.68
CA LEU A 152 12.46 6.22 -12.22
C LEU A 152 11.34 5.51 -12.97
N ASN A 153 10.35 6.26 -13.47
CA ASN A 153 9.18 5.73 -14.16
C ASN A 153 9.23 5.99 -15.68
N ALA A 154 10.42 6.28 -16.22
CA ALA A 154 10.61 6.70 -17.60
C ALA A 154 10.05 5.67 -18.60
N ASP A 155 10.23 4.38 -18.30
CA ASP A 155 9.78 3.25 -19.14
C ASP A 155 8.25 3.14 -19.23
N GLU A 156 7.52 3.45 -18.15
CA GLU A 156 6.05 3.47 -18.12
C GLU A 156 5.48 4.76 -18.72
N THR A 157 6.24 5.85 -18.71
CA THR A 157 5.83 7.13 -19.31
C THR A 157 6.10 7.23 -20.81
N ALA A 158 6.76 6.24 -21.42
CA ALA A 158 7.05 6.24 -22.86
C ALA A 158 5.78 6.03 -23.72
N GLU A 159 4.77 5.31 -23.22
CA GLU A 159 3.49 5.12 -23.95
C GLU A 159 2.57 6.35 -23.87
N GLU A 160 2.73 7.19 -22.84
CA GLU A 160 2.04 8.47 -22.71
C GLU A 160 2.99 9.64 -23.02
N ALA A 161 3.81 9.52 -24.07
CA ALA A 161 4.78 10.53 -24.50
C ALA A 161 4.12 11.84 -24.98
N GLY A 162 3.47 12.55 -24.05
CA GLY A 162 3.33 13.98 -24.05
C GLY A 162 4.38 14.54 -23.11
N THR A 163 5.40 15.18 -23.69
CA THR A 163 6.37 16.14 -23.14
C THR A 163 6.61 16.10 -21.61
N PRO A 164 7.87 15.95 -21.13
CA PRO A 164 8.23 16.17 -19.73
C PRO A 164 7.58 17.46 -19.19
N GLY A 165 6.64 17.30 -18.25
CA GLY A 165 5.79 18.39 -17.76
C GLY A 165 4.36 18.39 -18.29
N SER A 166 3.70 17.23 -18.41
CA SER A 166 2.24 17.15 -18.62
C SER A 166 1.49 17.14 -17.27
N VAL A 167 0.21 17.55 -17.30
CA VAL A 167 -0.66 17.53 -16.10
C VAL A 167 -0.82 16.11 -15.56
N ALA A 168 -0.85 15.10 -16.44
CA ALA A 168 -0.94 13.70 -16.04
C ALA A 168 0.25 13.23 -15.19
N VAL A 169 1.48 13.63 -15.58
CA VAL A 169 2.70 13.34 -14.81
C VAL A 169 2.66 13.99 -13.42
N LEU A 170 2.20 15.25 -13.33
CA LEU A 170 2.03 15.93 -12.04
C LEU A 170 1.01 15.24 -11.15
N CYS A 171 -0.13 14.81 -11.71
CA CYS A 171 -1.15 14.05 -10.99
C CYS A 171 -0.62 12.71 -10.47
N ARG A 172 0.20 11.98 -11.24
CA ARG A 172 0.86 10.75 -10.78
C ARG A 172 1.83 11.03 -9.63
N TYR A 173 2.69 12.04 -9.78
CA TYR A 173 3.62 12.45 -8.74
C TYR A 173 2.89 12.82 -7.44
N GLN A 174 1.81 13.60 -7.53
CA GLN A 174 0.96 13.96 -6.39
C GLN A 174 0.41 12.71 -5.69
N ARG A 175 -0.20 11.78 -6.44
CA ARG A 175 -0.78 10.55 -5.88
C ARG A 175 0.27 9.70 -5.18
N TRP A 176 1.44 9.54 -5.80
CA TRP A 176 2.56 8.82 -5.21
C TRP A 176 3.04 9.48 -3.91
N GLU A 177 3.28 10.79 -3.90
CA GLU A 177 3.79 11.46 -2.70
C GLU A 177 2.76 11.48 -1.57
N ILE A 178 1.48 11.66 -1.88
CA ILE A 178 0.39 11.50 -0.90
C ILE A 178 0.39 10.09 -0.30
N LEU A 179 0.49 9.06 -1.15
CA LEU A 179 0.55 7.66 -0.71
C LEU A 179 1.78 7.41 0.16
N ARG A 180 2.96 7.90 -0.24
CA ARG A 180 4.21 7.76 0.50
C ARG A 180 4.13 8.43 1.87
N ILE A 181 3.66 9.67 1.93
CA ILE A 181 3.51 10.43 3.17
C ILE A 181 2.52 9.73 4.10
N GLY A 182 1.34 9.36 3.58
CA GLY A 182 0.32 8.68 4.35
C GLY A 182 0.74 7.27 4.83
N ALA A 183 1.48 6.53 4.01
CA ALA A 183 2.07 5.26 4.43
C ALA A 183 3.09 5.46 5.55
N CYS A 184 3.93 6.50 5.48
CA CYS A 184 4.89 6.79 6.55
C CYS A 184 4.21 7.20 7.85
N ASP A 185 3.13 7.98 7.78
CA ASP A 185 2.29 8.35 8.93
C ASP A 185 1.69 7.11 9.59
N LEU A 186 1.00 6.26 8.81
CA LEU A 186 0.36 5.03 9.30
C LEU A 186 1.34 3.98 9.82
N LEU A 187 2.60 4.02 9.36
CA LEU A 187 3.68 3.15 9.84
C LEU A 187 4.45 3.76 11.02
N GLY A 188 4.09 4.96 11.48
CA GLY A 188 4.79 5.66 12.56
C GLY A 188 6.22 6.10 12.21
N LEU A 189 6.52 6.25 10.91
CA LEU A 189 7.83 6.65 10.41
C LEU A 189 8.01 8.17 10.33
N LEU A 190 6.91 8.92 10.39
CA LEU A 190 6.89 10.39 10.45
C LEU A 190 5.99 10.81 11.60
N ASP A 191 6.38 11.86 12.31
CA ASP A 191 5.49 12.54 13.25
C ASP A 191 4.56 13.52 12.52
N LEU A 192 3.55 14.02 13.22
CA LEU A 192 2.56 14.96 12.65
C LEU A 192 3.22 16.23 12.07
N SER A 193 4.29 16.71 12.69
CA SER A 193 5.01 17.89 12.22
C SER A 193 5.69 17.61 10.87
N ALA A 194 6.34 16.46 10.73
CA ALA A 194 6.99 16.04 9.51
C ALA A 194 5.97 15.72 8.41
N VAL A 195 4.86 15.06 8.74
CA VAL A 195 3.75 14.81 7.79
C VAL A 195 3.22 16.13 7.23
N THR A 196 2.88 17.08 8.09
CA THR A 196 2.34 18.37 7.64
C THR A 196 3.36 19.19 6.85
N ALA A 197 4.63 19.18 7.24
CA ALA A 197 5.70 19.83 6.49
C ALA A 197 5.88 19.22 5.08
N GLN A 198 5.85 17.89 4.96
CA GLN A 198 5.97 17.22 3.66
C GLN A 198 4.75 17.48 2.77
N LEU A 199 3.54 17.53 3.33
CA LEU A 199 2.33 17.88 2.56
C LEU A 199 2.38 19.33 2.06
N SER A 200 2.84 20.28 2.89
CA SER A 200 3.05 21.68 2.47
C SER A 200 4.08 21.78 1.36
N ALA A 201 5.24 21.14 1.52
CA ALA A 201 6.28 21.11 0.50
C ALA A 201 5.79 20.47 -0.81
N LEU A 202 4.96 19.42 -0.73
CA LEU A 202 4.33 18.83 -1.91
C LEU A 202 3.42 19.83 -2.63
N ALA A 203 2.59 20.57 -1.88
CA ALA A 203 1.71 21.59 -2.45
C ALA A 203 2.52 22.69 -3.16
N ASP A 204 3.56 23.21 -2.52
CA ASP A 204 4.44 24.24 -3.10
C ASP A 204 5.09 23.75 -4.40
N ASN A 205 5.63 22.53 -4.40
CA ASN A 205 6.24 21.93 -5.59
C ASN A 205 5.24 21.74 -6.73
N LEU A 206 4.01 21.32 -6.42
CA LEU A 206 2.95 21.13 -7.43
C LEU A 206 2.48 22.47 -8.01
N ILE A 207 2.34 23.50 -7.18
CA ILE A 207 1.99 24.86 -7.62
C ILE A 207 3.08 25.40 -8.54
N GLN A 208 4.35 25.29 -8.13
CA GLN A 208 5.46 25.76 -8.94
C GLN A 208 5.52 25.03 -10.29
N ALA A 209 5.45 23.70 -10.28
CA ALA A 209 5.49 22.92 -11.52
C ALA A 209 4.26 23.17 -12.42
N GLY A 210 3.09 23.38 -11.82
CA GLY A 210 1.87 23.75 -12.55
C GLY A 210 1.96 25.13 -13.21
N LEU A 211 2.55 26.11 -12.51
CA LEU A 211 2.78 27.44 -13.05
C LEU A 211 3.80 27.42 -14.21
N GLU A 212 4.89 26.68 -14.07
CA GLU A 212 5.87 26.48 -15.14
C GLU A 212 5.23 25.82 -16.38
N LEU A 213 4.37 24.83 -16.17
CA LEU A 213 3.62 24.16 -17.23
C LEU A 213 2.66 25.13 -17.93
N ALA A 214 1.87 25.90 -17.18
CA ALA A 214 0.95 26.89 -17.73
C ALA A 214 1.68 28.00 -18.51
N SER A 215 2.82 28.46 -18.00
CA SER A 215 3.67 29.43 -18.68
C SER A 215 4.17 28.92 -20.04
N ARG A 216 4.64 27.66 -20.10
CA ARG A 216 5.05 27.03 -21.37
C ARG A 216 3.90 26.89 -22.37
N GLN A 217 2.71 26.53 -21.90
CA GLN A 217 1.54 26.34 -22.76
C GLN A 217 0.99 27.65 -23.33
N THR A 218 1.05 28.73 -22.54
CA THR A 218 0.52 30.05 -22.93
C THR A 218 1.56 30.96 -23.59
N GLY A 219 2.85 30.66 -23.43
CA GLY A 219 3.96 31.53 -23.82
C GLY A 219 4.12 32.77 -22.93
N ILE A 220 3.35 32.89 -21.85
CA ILE A 220 3.39 34.02 -20.91
C ILE A 220 4.46 33.72 -19.86
N ALA A 221 5.43 34.63 -19.71
CA ALA A 221 6.46 34.51 -18.68
C ALA A 221 5.84 34.58 -17.26
N THR A 222 6.39 33.80 -16.34
CA THR A 222 5.98 33.84 -14.91
C THR A 222 6.50 35.08 -14.18
N SER A 223 7.38 35.88 -14.81
CA SER A 223 7.92 37.11 -14.23
C SER A 223 6.81 38.10 -13.93
N GLY A 224 6.66 38.49 -12.66
CA GLY A 224 5.60 39.40 -12.21
C GLY A 224 4.30 38.70 -11.83
N PHE A 225 4.24 37.37 -11.87
CA PHE A 225 3.14 36.58 -11.34
C PHE A 225 3.47 36.06 -9.94
N ALA A 226 2.54 36.20 -9.01
CA ALA A 226 2.68 35.70 -7.65
C ALA A 226 1.51 34.79 -7.30
N VAL A 227 1.81 33.63 -6.72
CA VAL A 227 0.80 32.74 -6.11
C VAL A 227 0.90 32.91 -4.60
N LEU A 228 -0.20 33.29 -3.98
CA LEU A 228 -0.30 33.44 -2.52
C LEU A 228 -1.14 32.28 -1.99
N ALA A 229 -0.49 31.35 -1.29
CA ALA A 229 -1.18 30.30 -0.55
C ALA A 229 -1.83 30.91 0.69
N MET A 230 -3.15 30.76 0.83
CA MET A 230 -3.93 31.31 1.93
C MET A 230 -4.43 30.17 2.83
N GLY A 231 -3.92 30.13 4.07
CA GLY A 231 -4.37 29.16 5.07
C GLY A 231 -4.17 27.69 4.69
N LYS A 232 -4.72 26.80 5.52
CA LYS A 232 -5.04 25.41 5.18
C LYS A 232 -6.54 25.25 5.32
#